data_AF-A0A527GJ24-F1
#
_entry.id   AF-A0A527GJ24-F1
#
_cell.length_a   1.000
_cell.length_b   1.000
_cell.length_c   1.000
_cell.angle_alpha   90.00
_cell.angle_beta   90.00
_cell.angle_gamma   90.00
#
_symmetry.space_group_name_H-M   'P 1'
#
loop_
_entity.id
_entity.type
_entity.pdbx_description
1 polymer ?
#
loop_
_entity_poly.entity_id
_entity_poly.type
_entity_poly.pdbx_seq_one_letter_code
_entity_poly.pdbx_strand_id
1 'polypeptide(L)' 'LQLPVDIPADGDFGAAFGAARIGLIAATGADPLEVCTAPRTDATIEPDAALGGVYADAYQRYRELYPAIRAVTA' A
#
# COMPACT_ATOMS: atom_id res chain seq x y z
N LEU A 1 1.23 -9.05 7.89
CA LEU A 1 0.10 -8.11 7.69
C LEU A 1 -1.25 -8.82 7.71
N GLN A 2 -1.36 -10.07 7.20
CA GLN A 2 -2.63 -10.83 7.22
C GLN A 2 -3.81 -10.04 6.64
N LEU A 3 -3.53 -9.28 5.58
CA LEU A 3 -4.49 -8.45 4.89
C LEU A 3 -4.38 -8.76 3.40
N PRO A 4 -5.50 -8.79 2.66
CA PRO A 4 -5.47 -8.89 1.22
C PRO A 4 -4.76 -7.68 0.62
N VAL A 5 -4.07 -7.90 -0.50
CA VAL A 5 -3.35 -6.85 -1.22
C VAL A 5 -3.91 -6.75 -2.63
N ASP A 6 -4.55 -5.63 -2.93
CA ASP A 6 -5.07 -5.33 -4.26
C ASP A 6 -3.96 -4.82 -5.18
N ILE A 7 -3.89 -5.41 -6.37
CA ILE A 7 -3.03 -5.00 -7.47
C ILE A 7 -3.88 -4.12 -8.40
N PRO A 8 -3.58 -2.82 -8.51
CA PRO A 8 -4.24 -1.96 -9.48
C PRO A 8 -3.98 -2.44 -10.92
N ALA A 9 -4.98 -2.29 -11.79
CA ALA A 9 -4.77 -2.45 -13.23
C ALA A 9 -3.74 -1.45 -13.77
N ASP A 10 -3.10 -1.80 -14.88
CA ASP A 10 -2.12 -0.92 -15.52
C ASP A 10 -2.73 0.46 -15.84
N GLY A 11 -2.03 1.52 -15.43
CA GLY A 11 -2.44 2.91 -15.66
C GLY A 11 -1.55 3.91 -14.90
N ASP A 12 -1.72 5.20 -15.19
CA ASP A 12 -1.04 6.27 -14.47
C ASP A 12 -1.95 6.84 -13.38
N PHE A 13 -1.72 6.39 -12.15
CA PHE A 13 -2.40 6.87 -10.94
C PHE A 13 -1.43 7.62 -10.01
N GLY A 14 -0.31 8.09 -10.56
CA GLY A 14 0.74 8.76 -9.80
C GLY A 14 0.37 10.19 -9.41
N ALA A 15 1.34 10.89 -8.81
CA ALA A 15 1.15 12.24 -8.28
C ALA A 15 0.67 13.26 -9.34
N ALA A 16 1.12 13.12 -10.59
CA ALA A 16 0.69 14.01 -11.68
C ALA A 16 -0.81 13.90 -11.96
N PHE A 17 -1.34 12.67 -12.03
CA PHE A 17 -2.77 12.45 -12.21
C PHE A 17 -3.57 12.93 -10.99
N GLY A 18 -3.03 12.75 -9.78
CA GLY A 18 -3.59 13.33 -8.56
C GLY A 18 -3.70 14.85 -8.63
N ALA A 19 -2.66 15.56 -9.09
CA ALA A 19 -2.68 17.00 -9.25
C ALA A 19 -3.74 17.45 -10.28
N ALA A 20 -3.89 16.73 -11.38
CA ALA A 20 -4.93 17.00 -12.37
C ALA A 20 -6.35 16.86 -11.77
N ARG A 21 -6.59 15.84 -10.94
CA ARG A 21 -7.86 15.66 -10.21
C ARG A 21 -8.15 16.81 -9.26
N ILE A 22 -7.14 17.31 -8.54
CA ILE A 22 -7.29 18.48 -7.66
C ILE A 22 -7.65 19.73 -8.48
N GLY A 23 -7.01 19.93 -9.63
CA GLY A 23 -7.35 21.00 -10.57
C GLY A 23 -8.80 20.90 -11.07
N LEU A 24 -9.26 19.69 -11.40
CA LEU A 24 -10.65 19.42 -11.80
C LEU A 24 -11.63 19.79 -10.68
N ILE A 25 -11.36 19.37 -9.43
CA ILE A 25 -12.21 19.68 -8.27
C ILE A 25 -12.30 21.19 -8.08
N ALA A 26 -11.16 21.89 -8.09
CA ALA A 26 -11.13 23.35 -7.93
C ALA A 26 -11.90 24.08 -9.04
N ALA A 27 -11.84 23.59 -10.27
CA ALA A 27 -12.52 24.21 -11.42
C ALA A 27 -14.04 23.95 -11.45
N THR A 28 -14.49 22.80 -10.95
CA THR A 28 -15.88 22.33 -11.11
C THR A 28 -16.70 22.34 -9.82
N GLY A 29 -16.06 22.41 -8.65
CA GLY A 29 -16.71 22.24 -7.36
C GLY A 29 -17.21 20.81 -7.12
N ALA A 30 -16.75 19.82 -7.90
CA ALA A 30 -17.14 18.42 -7.75
C ALA A 30 -16.73 17.87 -6.36
N ASP A 31 -17.50 16.90 -5.85
CA ASP A 31 -17.18 16.22 -4.59
C ASP A 31 -15.84 15.47 -4.72
N PRO A 32 -14.84 15.75 -3.86
CA PRO A 32 -13.59 15.01 -3.85
C PRO A 32 -13.76 13.49 -3.72
N LEU A 33 -14.79 13.00 -3.03
CA LEU A 33 -15.03 11.56 -2.88
C LEU A 33 -15.47 10.89 -4.19
N GLU A 34 -16.15 11.62 -5.06
CA GLU A 34 -16.54 11.12 -6.38
C GLU A 34 -15.40 11.20 -7.40
N VAL A 35 -14.46 12.15 -7.23
CA VAL A 35 -13.32 12.34 -8.14
C VAL A 35 -12.11 11.45 -7.78
N CYS A 36 -11.79 11.35 -6.48
CA CYS A 36 -10.62 10.64 -5.98
C CYS A 36 -10.89 9.14 -5.72
N THR A 37 -11.47 8.47 -6.71
CA THR A 37 -11.79 7.05 -6.63
C THR A 37 -10.56 6.16 -6.82
N ALA A 38 -10.60 4.99 -6.19
CA ALA A 38 -9.60 3.95 -6.38
C ALA A 38 -9.60 3.48 -7.85
N PRO A 39 -8.42 3.17 -8.42
CA PRO A 39 -8.36 2.55 -9.73
C PRO A 39 -9.01 1.17 -9.70
N ARG A 40 -9.34 0.65 -10.88
CA ARG A 40 -9.85 -0.72 -10.99
C ARG A 40 -8.79 -1.71 -10.51
N THR A 41 -9.17 -2.61 -9.60
CA THR A 41 -8.33 -3.74 -9.19
C THR A 41 -8.24 -4.76 -10.31
N ASP A 42 -7.03 -5.20 -10.65
CA ASP A 42 -6.76 -6.26 -11.62
C ASP A 42 -6.76 -7.63 -10.96
N ALA A 43 -6.10 -7.73 -9.80
CA ALA A 43 -6.06 -8.95 -9.00
C ALA A 43 -5.96 -8.62 -7.50
N THR A 44 -6.44 -9.52 -6.65
CA THR A 44 -6.28 -9.44 -5.19
C THR A 44 -5.46 -10.64 -4.73
N ILE A 45 -4.40 -10.37 -3.97
CA ILE A 45 -3.55 -11.39 -3.38
C ILE A 45 -4.02 -11.63 -1.94
N GLU A 46 -4.58 -12.81 -1.68
CA GLU A 46 -5.01 -13.23 -0.35
C GLU A 46 -3.83 -13.70 0.50
N PRO A 47 -3.87 -13.48 1.82
CA PRO A 47 -2.86 -14.04 2.72
C PRO A 47 -2.99 -15.57 2.78
N ASP A 48 -1.85 -16.26 2.64
CA ASP A 48 -1.79 -17.70 2.89
C ASP A 48 -1.87 -17.98 4.39
N ALA A 49 -3.01 -18.53 4.83
CA ALA A 49 -3.27 -18.85 6.23
C ALA A 49 -2.30 -19.89 6.81
N ALA A 50 -1.77 -20.80 5.97
CA ALA A 50 -0.82 -21.81 6.42
C ALA A 50 0.55 -21.21 6.77
N LEU A 51 0.89 -20.07 6.15
CA LEU A 51 2.18 -19.41 6.34
C LEU A 51 2.15 -18.28 7.39
N GLY A 52 0.97 -17.84 7.81
CA GLY A 52 0.79 -16.71 8.72
C GLY A 52 1.62 -16.81 10.01
N GLY A 53 1.60 -17.98 10.67
CA GLY A 53 2.38 -18.23 11.88
C GLY A 53 3.88 -18.20 11.65
N VAL A 54 4.36 -18.84 10.57
CA VAL A 54 5.79 -18.90 10.22
C VAL A 54 6.34 -17.50 9.94
N TYR A 55 5.58 -16.66 9.24
CA TYR A 55 5.94 -15.26 9.00
C TYR A 55 5.96 -14.42 10.28
N ALA A 56 5.06 -14.68 11.23
CA ALA A 56 5.05 -13.98 12.52
C ALA A 56 6.31 -14.26 13.34
N ASP A 57 6.74 -15.52 13.43
CA ASP A 57 7.94 -15.91 14.14
C ASP A 57 9.22 -15.35 13.48
N ALA A 58 9.28 -15.37 12.16
CA ALA A 58 10.37 -14.76 11.41
C ALA A 58 10.44 -13.24 11.62
N TYR A 59 9.29 -12.57 11.67
CA TYR A 59 9.21 -11.14 11.92
C TYR A 59 9.71 -10.74 13.33
N GLN A 60 9.43 -11.54 14.36
CA GLN A 60 9.97 -11.29 15.71
C GLN A 60 11.50 -11.35 15.72
N ARG A 61 12.09 -12.39 15.10
CA ARG A 61 13.55 -12.50 14.97
C ARG A 61 14.16 -11.30 14.25
N TYR A 62 13.55 -10.84 13.18
CA TYR A 62 13.98 -9.63 12.47
C TYR A 62 13.99 -8.40 13.39
N ARG A 63 12.93 -8.20 14.18
CA ARG A 63 12.80 -7.06 15.09
C ARG A 63 13.86 -7.05 16.19
N GLU A 64 14.22 -8.21 16.71
CA GLU A 64 15.26 -8.37 17.73
C GLU A 64 16.67 -8.14 17.16
N LEU A 65 16.90 -8.58 15.91
CA LEU A 65 18.19 -8.40 15.23
C LEU A 65 18.47 -6.96 14.86
N TYR A 66 17.46 -6.19 14.44
CA TYR A 66 17.64 -4.80 14.01
C TYR A 66 18.41 -3.92 15.01
N PRO A 67 18.05 -3.81 16.31
CA PRO A 67 18.81 -3.03 17.26
C PRO A 67 20.22 -3.57 17.50
N ALA A 68 20.40 -4.90 17.51
CA ALA A 68 21.72 -5.52 17.71
C ALA A 68 22.68 -5.19 16.57
N ILE A 69 22.21 -5.23 15.32
CA ILE A 69 23.00 -4.85 14.14
C ILE A 69 23.23 -3.33 14.13
N ARG A 70 22.18 -2.53 14.34
CA ARG A 70 22.30 -1.06 14.34
C ARG A 70 23.34 -0.57 15.35
N ALA A 71 23.46 -1.22 16.51
CA ALA A 71 24.43 -0.86 17.54
C ALA A 71 25.90 -1.01 17.13
N VAL A 72 26.20 -1.84 16.11
CA VAL A 72 27.56 -2.10 15.64
C VAL A 72 27.83 -1.55 14.23
N THR A 73 26.82 -1.04 13.54
CA THR A 73 26.95 -0.45 12.19
C THR A 73 26.65 1.04 12.12
N ALA A 74 26.21 1.68 13.21
CA ALA A 74 25.90 3.10 13.28
C ALA A 74 27.06 3.93 13.85
#